data_AF-A0A7C5JAU5-F1
#
_entry.id   AF-A0A7C5JAU5-F1
#
_cell.length_a   1.000
_cell.length_b   1.000
_cell.length_c   1.000
_cell.angle_alpha   90.00
_cell.angle_beta   90.00
_cell.angle_gamma   90.00
#
_symmetry.space_group_name_H-M   'P 1'
#
loop_
_entity.id
_entity.type
_entity.pdbx_description
1 polymer ?
#
loop_
_entity_poly.entity_id
_entity_poly.type
_entity_poly.pdbx_seq_one_letter_code
_entity_poly.pdbx_strand_id
1 'polypeptide(L)'
;MMAAESVRLGGWYRIADGRSFKIISLDGVDETIEIQYADGDLEELELEYWYELEPMPIESPDYGSGPFDVLLDQEAGLNERRTLSEVLGQID
;
A
#
# COMPACT_ATOMS: atom_id res chain seq x y z
N MET A 1 -4.06 4.56 21.84
CA MET A 1 -3.77 4.83 20.41
C MET A 1 -4.15 3.58 19.67
N MET A 2 -5.35 3.56 19.08
CA MET A 2 -5.84 2.38 18.35
C MET A 2 -5.25 2.45 16.95
N ALA A 3 -4.68 1.33 16.52
CA ALA A 3 -3.92 1.23 15.29
C ALA A 3 -4.81 1.61 14.11
N ALA A 4 -4.54 2.75 13.50
CA ALA A 4 -4.65 2.87 12.06
C ALA A 4 -3.62 1.88 11.49
N GLU A 5 -3.94 0.58 11.50
CA GLU A 5 -3.16 -0.44 10.82
C GLU A 5 -3.29 -0.19 9.31
N SER A 6 -2.54 0.83 8.91
CA SER A 6 -2.07 1.22 7.60
C SER A 6 -3.06 1.05 6.45
N VAL A 7 -4.07 1.94 6.40
CA VAL A 7 -4.71 2.29 5.14
C VAL A 7 -3.62 2.75 4.17
N ARG A 8 -3.40 1.99 3.10
CA ARG A 8 -2.31 2.21 2.16
C ARG A 8 -2.88 2.62 0.81
N LEU A 9 -2.58 3.85 0.40
CA LEU A 9 -2.83 4.31 -0.97
C LEU A 9 -2.19 3.35 -1.98
N GLY A 10 -2.99 2.90 -2.94
CA GLY A 10 -2.60 1.92 -3.94
C GLY A 10 -2.61 0.46 -3.48
N GLY A 11 -2.91 0.19 -2.20
CA GLY A 11 -3.04 -1.15 -1.64
C GLY A 11 -4.34 -1.83 -2.07
N TRP A 12 -4.30 -3.16 -2.16
CA TRP A 12 -5.45 -4.00 -2.44
C TRP A 12 -5.98 -4.64 -1.17
N TYR A 13 -7.30 -4.72 -1.09
CA TYR A 13 -7.99 -5.22 0.07
C TYR A 13 -9.18 -6.09 -0.33
N ARG A 14 -9.58 -7.01 0.55
CA ARG A 14 -10.71 -7.90 0.39
C ARG A 14 -11.59 -7.88 1.64
N ILE A 15 -12.88 -7.70 1.44
CA ILE A 15 -13.88 -7.77 2.51
C ILE A 15 -14.43 -9.19 2.67
N ALA A 16 -15.11 -9.45 3.78
CA ALA A 16 -15.69 -10.76 4.11
C ALA A 16 -16.63 -11.32 3.02
N ASP A 17 -17.28 -10.44 2.26
CA ASP A 17 -18.15 -10.77 1.13
C ASP A 17 -17.40 -11.34 -0.09
N GLY A 18 -16.06 -11.34 -0.07
CA GLY A 18 -15.19 -11.82 -1.14
C GLY A 18 -14.87 -10.78 -2.21
N ARG A 19 -15.53 -9.62 -2.17
CA ARG A 19 -15.23 -8.48 -3.05
C ARG A 19 -13.84 -7.91 -2.73
N SER A 20 -13.11 -7.58 -3.79
CA SER A 20 -11.75 -7.02 -3.71
C SER A 20 -11.71 -5.66 -4.39
N PHE A 21 -11.03 -4.70 -3.77
CA PHE A 21 -10.90 -3.33 -4.25
C PHE A 21 -9.53 -2.75 -3.90
N LYS A 22 -9.17 -1.67 -4.56
CA LYS A 22 -7.92 -0.93 -4.39
C LYS A 22 -8.22 0.47 -3.89
N ILE A 23 -7.46 0.97 -2.94
CA ILE A 23 -7.56 2.39 -2.54
C ILE A 23 -6.85 3.26 -3.58
N ILE A 24 -7.57 4.23 -4.15
CA ILE A 24 -7.02 5.17 -5.14
C ILE A 24 -6.87 6.58 -4.59
N SER A 25 -7.66 6.97 -3.59
CA SER A 25 -7.57 8.27 -2.92
C SER A 25 -7.89 8.17 -1.42
N LEU A 26 -7.36 9.12 -0.65
CA LEU A 26 -7.64 9.33 0.77
C LEU A 26 -7.81 10.83 1.01
N ASP A 27 -8.95 11.24 1.57
CA ASP A 27 -9.19 12.61 1.99
C ASP A 27 -9.28 12.67 3.52
N GLY A 28 -8.28 13.31 4.14
CA GLY A 28 -8.21 13.46 5.59
C GLY A 28 -9.00 14.64 6.15
N VAL A 29 -9.62 15.46 5.30
CA VAL A 29 -10.44 16.60 5.70
C VAL A 29 -11.91 16.18 5.77
N ASP A 30 -12.38 15.46 4.76
CA ASP A 30 -13.72 14.89 4.69
C ASP A 30 -13.81 13.50 5.35
N GLU A 31 -12.68 12.93 5.78
CA GLU A 31 -12.60 11.60 6.39
C GLU A 31 -13.21 10.52 5.46
N THR A 32 -12.90 10.60 4.16
CA THR A 32 -13.35 9.68 3.13
C THR A 32 -12.20 9.02 2.40
N ILE A 33 -12.46 7.85 1.86
CA ILE A 33 -11.54 7.08 1.04
C ILE A 33 -12.22 6.76 -0.29
N GLU A 34 -11.47 6.83 -1.39
CA GLU A 34 -11.99 6.42 -2.70
C GLU A 34 -11.37 5.08 -3.08
N ILE A 35 -12.22 4.10 -3.37
CA ILE A 35 -11.84 2.75 -3.76
C ILE A 35 -12.21 2.48 -5.21
N GLN A 36 -11.42 1.63 -5.86
CA GLN A 36 -11.67 1.09 -7.19
C GLN A 36 -11.79 -0.42 -7.11
N TYR A 37 -12.92 -0.96 -7.57
CA TYR A 37 -13.12 -2.40 -7.72
C TYR A 37 -12.33 -2.96 -8.90
N ALA A 38 -12.12 -4.29 -8.92
CA ALA A 38 -11.42 -4.96 -10.02
C ALA A 38 -12.09 -4.79 -11.39
N ASP A 39 -13.40 -4.53 -11.43
CA ASP A 39 -14.16 -4.25 -12.65
C ASP A 39 -13.94 -2.80 -13.18
N GLY A 40 -13.28 -1.96 -12.40
CA GLY A 40 -13.02 -0.55 -12.71
C GLY A 40 -14.04 0.43 -12.11
N ASP A 41 -15.08 -0.09 -11.45
CA ASP A 41 -16.07 0.71 -10.73
C ASP A 41 -15.43 1.47 -9.56
N LEU A 42 -15.89 2.70 -9.34
CA LEU A 42 -15.38 3.60 -8.30
C LEU A 42 -16.44 3.83 -7.24
N GLU A 43 -16.03 3.74 -5.98
CA GLU A 43 -16.90 3.98 -4.84
C GLU A 43 -16.17 4.80 -3.78
N GLU A 44 -16.88 5.75 -3.19
CA GLU A 44 -16.41 6.52 -2.05
C GLU A 44 -16.95 5.88 -0.77
N LEU A 45 -16.05 5.66 0.20
CA LEU A 45 -16.38 5.11 1.51
C LEU A 45 -15.97 6.09 2.60
N GLU A 46 -16.79 6.18 3.63
CA GLU A 46 -16.41 6.92 4.84
C GLU A 46 -15.34 6.15 5.62
N LEU A 47 -14.43 6.88 6.27
CA LEU A 47 -13.36 6.29 7.05
C LEU A 47 -13.90 5.49 8.25
N GLU A 48 -15.04 5.90 8.82
CA GLU A 48 -15.71 5.12 9.87
C GLU A 48 -16.15 3.74 9.35
N TYR A 49 -16.76 3.69 8.17
CA TYR A 49 -17.19 2.45 7.54
C TYR A 49 -16.02 1.54 7.15
N TRP A 50 -14.87 2.12 6.78
CA TRP A 50 -13.65 1.35 6.57
C TRP A 50 -13.25 0.51 7.80
N TYR A 51 -13.36 1.08 9.00
CA TYR A 51 -13.04 0.37 10.24
C TYR A 51 -14.05 -0.72 10.57
N GLU A 52 -15.32 -0.53 10.20
CA GLU A 52 -16.36 -1.55 10.38
C GLU A 52 -16.23 -2.73 9.40
N LEU A 53 -15.72 -2.46 8.18
CA LEU A 53 -15.54 -3.48 7.15
C LEU A 53 -14.43 -4.49 7.47
N GLU A 54 -13.51 -4.13 8.37
CA GLU A 54 -12.28 -4.89 8.69
C GLU A 54 -11.62 -5.53 7.45
N PRO A 55 -11.34 -4.73 6.41
CA PRO A 55 -10.89 -5.27 5.14
C PRO A 55 -9.49 -5.89 5.27
N MET A 56 -9.33 -7.10 4.76
CA MET A 56 -8.04 -7.81 4.81
C MET A 56 -7.15 -7.32 3.66
N PRO A 57 -5.91 -6.89 3.93
CA PRO A 57 -4.95 -6.58 2.87
C PRO A 57 -4.65 -7.85 2.07
N ILE A 58 -4.70 -7.74 0.75
CA ILE A 58 -4.37 -8.83 -0.19
C ILE A 58 -3.35 -8.33 -1.21
N GLU A 59 -2.68 -9.27 -1.87
CA GLU A 59 -1.99 -8.95 -3.12
C GLU A 59 -3.03 -8.62 -4.20
N SER A 60 -2.64 -7.79 -5.18
CA SER A 60 -3.53 -7.49 -6.32
C SER A 60 -3.99 -8.81 -6.95
N PRO A 61 -5.29 -8.95 -7.27
CA PRO A 61 -5.80 -10.17 -7.91
C PRO A 61 -5.13 -10.47 -9.26
N ASP A 62 -4.46 -9.48 -9.86
CA ASP A 62 -3.76 -9.59 -11.14
C ASP A 62 -2.22 -9.83 -11.01
N TYR A 63 -1.65 -9.76 -9.79
CA TYR A 63 -0.19 -9.81 -9.55
C TYR A 63 0.28 -11.03 -8.74
N GLY A 64 -0.30 -12.22 -8.94
CA GLY A 64 0.25 -13.46 -8.39
C GLY A 64 1.64 -13.89 -8.91
N SER A 65 2.41 -13.00 -9.57
CA SER A 65 3.77 -13.28 -10.05
C SER A 65 4.52 -11.99 -10.45
N GLY A 66 5.01 -11.21 -9.50
CA GLY A 66 5.95 -10.11 -9.77
C GLY A 66 7.09 -10.07 -8.75
N PRO A 67 8.38 -10.20 -9.14
CA PRO A 67 9.51 -10.26 -8.20
C PRO A 67 9.88 -8.91 -7.55
N PHE A 68 8.92 -8.00 -7.39
CA PHE A 68 9.14 -6.62 -6.91
C PHE A 68 8.19 -6.17 -5.79
N ASP A 69 7.42 -7.06 -5.16
CA ASP A 69 6.66 -6.70 -3.95
C ASP A 69 7.56 -6.76 -2.69
N VAL A 70 8.63 -5.96 -2.72
CA VAL A 70 9.50 -5.69 -1.58
C VAL A 70 9.66 -4.18 -1.46
N LEU A 71 8.57 -3.46 -1.25
CA LEU A 71 8.70 -2.04 -0.92
C LEU A 71 7.69 -1.59 0.14
N LEU A 72 8.29 -1.16 1.25
CA LEU A 72 7.85 -0.10 2.15
C LEU A 72 7.02 -0.53 3.36
N ASP A 73 7.64 -1.31 4.25
CA ASP A 73 7.52 -1.01 5.67
C ASP A 73 8.50 0.13 5.99
N GLN A 74 7.98 1.20 6.59
CA GLN A 74 8.75 2.37 6.96
C GLN A 74 9.74 2.02 8.08
N GLU A 75 11.00 1.80 7.73
CA GLU A 75 12.11 1.89 8.68
C GLU A 75 13.08 2.95 8.16
N ALA A 76 13.20 4.03 8.93
CA ALA A 76 14.18 5.07 8.75
C ALA A 76 15.59 4.47 8.71
N GLY A 77 16.23 4.50 7.54
CA GLY A 77 17.58 4.00 7.33
C GLY A 77 18.33 4.80 6.27
N LEU A 78 18.51 6.10 6.49
CA LEU A 78 19.51 6.88 5.77
C LEU A 78 20.92 6.41 6.18
N ASN A 79 21.47 5.39 5.54
CA ASN A 79 22.92 5.14 5.41
C ASN A 79 23.08 4.01 4.38
N GLU A 80 23.81 4.10 3.28
CA GLU A 80 25.06 4.79 3.04
C GLU A 80 25.26 4.89 1.54
N ARG A 81 25.50 6.12 1.09
CA ARG A 81 26.02 6.42 -0.22
C ARG A 81 27.39 5.75 -0.34
N ARG A 82 27.43 4.51 -0.84
CA ARG A 82 28.68 3.89 -1.28
C ARG A 82 29.15 4.68 -2.50
N THR A 83 29.96 5.71 -2.25
CA THR A 83 30.61 6.47 -3.30
C THR A 83 31.38 5.48 -4.16
N LEU A 84 31.04 5.43 -5.46
CA LEU A 84 31.71 4.62 -6.50
C LEU A 84 33.23 4.86 -6.57
N SER A 85 33.72 5.89 -5.87
CA SER A 85 35.12 6.25 -5.70
C SER A 85 35.96 5.23 -4.90
N GLU A 86 35.37 4.36 -4.07
CA GLU A 86 36.14 3.37 -3.28
C GLU A 86 36.36 2.03 -4.01
N VAL A 87 35.52 1.70 -5.01
CA VAL A 87 35.59 0.39 -5.71
C VAL A 87 36.68 0.34 -6.79
N LEU A 88 37.12 1.48 -7.33
CA LEU A 88 38.11 1.53 -8.41
C LEU A 88 39.51 1.96 -7.96
N GLY A 89 39.78 1.96 -6.64
CA GLY A 89 41.06 2.37 -6.06
C GLY A 89 41.97 1.22 -5.64
N GLN A 90 41.72 -0.02 -6.05
CA GLN A 90 42.58 -1.15 -5.67
C GLN A 90 42.55 -2.28 -6.72
N ILE A 91 43.10 -1.97 -7.89
CA ILE A 91 43.84 -2.97 -8.66
C ILE A 91 45.26 -2.41 -8.77
N ASP A 92 46.19 -3.13 -8.15
CA ASP A 92 47.63 -2.91 -8.15
C ASP A 92 48.20 -2.74 -9.58
#